data_AF-D4B3Y7-F1
#
_entry.id   AF-D4B3Y7-F1
#
_cell.length_a   1.000
_cell.length_b   1.000
_cell.length_c   1.000
_cell.angle_alpha   90.00
_cell.angle_beta   90.00
_cell.angle_gamma   90.00
#
_symmetry.space_group_name_H-M   'P 1'
#
loop_
_entity.id
_entity.type
_entity.pdbx_description
1 polymer ?
#
loop_
_entity_poly.entity_id
_entity_poly.type
_entity_poly.pdbx_seq_one_letter_code
_entity_poly.pdbx_strand_id
1 'polypeptide(L)'
;MNLSNESYQIYSQIVTLITESALKVDVYEKLLATVESDVKHAYQNAGFNNADRAAPERDLLINGSIPPVLQPAVTAILTKTVPMIRNEANPMYLFLQDYSWLGVGDDKRADLFRHKYEIDILRKVLIPLDESRGAVRPSRRCVRCCAISEEIPPKSMAAVKMLMRTAVLRACTCGGMWSMSNASNLRGSTTLPGWRQPG
;
A
#
# COMPACT_ATOMS: atom_id res chain seq x y z
N MET A 1 27.11 17.28 12.36
CA MET A 1 25.65 17.36 12.16
C MET A 1 24.99 16.74 13.37
N ASN A 2 24.40 17.53 14.28
CA ASN A 2 23.75 17.00 15.48
C ASN A 2 22.27 16.81 15.16
N LEU A 3 21.87 15.58 14.84
CA LEU A 3 20.45 15.20 14.70
C LEU A 3 19.77 15.43 16.05
N SER A 4 18.54 15.96 16.06
CA SER A 4 17.78 16.08 17.31
C SER A 4 17.58 14.69 17.93
N ASN A 5 17.47 14.60 19.26
CA ASN A 5 17.21 13.32 19.94
C ASN A 5 15.99 12.59 19.35
N GLU A 6 14.96 13.34 18.94
CA GLU A 6 13.78 12.82 18.25
C GLU A 6 14.13 12.19 16.89
N SER A 7 14.99 12.83 16.10
CA SER A 7 15.45 12.29 14.81
C SER A 7 16.24 10.99 15.01
N TYR A 8 17.05 10.91 16.06
CA TYR A 8 17.79 9.70 16.40
C TYR A 8 16.86 8.55 16.80
N GLN A 9 15.81 8.83 17.58
CA GLN A 9 14.80 7.84 17.95
C GLN A 9 14.01 7.32 16.75
N ILE A 10 13.61 8.19 15.82
CA ILE A 10 12.93 7.76 14.60
C ILE A 10 13.86 6.91 13.73
N TYR A 11 15.12 7.33 13.58
CA TYR A 11 16.11 6.58 12.82
C TYR A 11 16.34 5.19 13.43
N SER A 12 16.50 5.08 14.75
CA SER A 12 16.70 3.78 15.40
C SER A 12 15.51 2.86 15.22
N GLN A 13 14.27 3.37 15.31
CA GLN A 13 13.06 2.59 15.03
C GLN A 13 13.04 2.06 13.59
N ILE A 14 13.40 2.89 12.60
CA ILE A 14 13.47 2.47 11.20
C ILE A 14 14.53 1.37 11.03
N VAL A 15 15.72 1.54 11.62
CA VAL A 15 16.80 0.54 11.55
C VAL A 15 16.36 -0.77 12.20
N THR A 16 15.72 -0.74 13.37
CA THR A 16 15.17 -1.94 14.01
C THR A 16 14.16 -2.63 13.11
N LEU A 17 13.18 -1.90 12.56
CA LEU A 17 12.19 -2.46 11.65
C LEU A 17 12.82 -3.12 10.41
N ILE A 18 13.84 -2.48 9.82
CA ILE A 18 14.57 -3.03 8.67
C ILE A 18 15.34 -4.29 9.07
N THR A 19 15.99 -4.26 10.23
CA THR A 19 16.82 -5.38 10.72
C THR A 19 15.99 -6.59 11.12
N GLU A 20 14.80 -6.38 11.67
CA GLU A 20 13.85 -7.42 12.10
C GLU A 20 12.97 -7.95 10.96
N SER A 21 13.03 -7.32 9.79
CA SER A 21 12.22 -7.71 8.63
C SER A 21 12.45 -9.17 8.23
N ALA A 22 11.37 -9.86 7.87
CA ALA A 22 11.42 -11.27 7.50
C ALA A 22 12.12 -11.55 6.17
N LEU A 23 12.19 -10.54 5.31
CA LEU A 23 12.98 -10.54 4.10
C LEU A 23 13.94 -9.38 4.16
N LYS A 24 15.24 -9.68 4.16
CA LYS A 24 16.26 -8.63 4.16
C LYS A 24 16.16 -7.78 2.89
N VAL A 25 16.43 -6.49 3.03
CA VAL A 25 16.27 -5.49 1.95
C VAL A 25 17.16 -5.81 0.74
N ASP A 26 18.38 -6.27 0.97
CA ASP A 26 19.32 -6.68 -0.08
C ASP A 26 18.79 -7.84 -0.93
N VAL A 27 18.17 -8.84 -0.30
CA VAL A 27 17.54 -9.98 -1.01
C VAL A 27 16.36 -9.50 -1.85
N TYR A 28 15.54 -8.59 -1.31
CA TYR A 28 14.42 -8.00 -2.04
C TYR A 28 14.87 -7.15 -3.23
N GLU A 29 15.88 -6.29 -3.05
CA GLU A 29 16.44 -5.47 -4.12
C GLU A 29 17.05 -6.34 -5.23
N LYS A 30 17.77 -7.40 -4.86
CA LYS A 30 18.31 -8.38 -5.81
C LYS A 30 17.22 -9.06 -6.62
N LEU A 31 16.12 -9.46 -5.98
CA LEU A 31 14.95 -10.03 -6.67
C LEU A 31 14.39 -9.03 -7.69
N LEU A 32 14.11 -7.80 -7.26
CA LEU A 32 13.56 -6.76 -8.14
C LEU A 32 14.46 -6.45 -9.33
N ALA A 33 15.76 -6.25 -9.08
CA ALA A 33 16.73 -5.96 -10.13
C ALA A 33 16.84 -7.09 -11.15
N THR A 34 16.79 -8.35 -10.68
CA THR A 34 16.84 -9.53 -11.56
C THR A 34 15.58 -9.63 -12.42
N VAL A 35 14.39 -9.46 -11.81
CA VAL A 35 13.11 -9.46 -12.53
C VAL A 35 13.05 -8.34 -13.56
N GLU A 36 13.46 -7.11 -13.21
CA GLU A 36 13.52 -5.99 -14.14
C GLU A 36 14.44 -6.29 -15.33
N SER A 37 15.62 -6.87 -15.05
CA SER A 37 16.57 -7.27 -16.08
C SER A 37 15.97 -8.32 -17.03
N ASP A 38 15.35 -9.38 -16.49
CA ASP A 38 14.72 -10.45 -17.28
C ASP A 38 13.63 -9.91 -18.20
N VAL A 39 12.77 -9.01 -17.69
CA VAL A 39 11.70 -8.36 -18.47
C VAL A 39 12.29 -7.46 -19.56
N LYS A 40 13.30 -6.66 -19.24
CA LYS A 40 13.98 -5.78 -20.20
C LYS A 40 14.62 -6.59 -21.32
N HIS A 41 15.33 -7.67 -20.99
CA HIS A 41 15.94 -8.56 -21.97
C HIS A 41 14.90 -9.28 -22.83
N ALA A 42 13.76 -9.68 -22.28
CA ALA A 42 12.70 -10.31 -23.06
C ALA A 42 12.16 -9.38 -24.16
N TYR A 43 11.89 -8.11 -23.84
CA TYR A 43 11.48 -7.12 -24.84
C TYR A 43 12.59 -6.81 -25.86
N GLN A 44 13.83 -6.63 -25.39
CA GLN A 44 14.97 -6.35 -26.28
C GLN A 44 15.23 -7.49 -27.27
N ASN A 45 15.17 -8.73 -26.82
CA ASN A 45 15.39 -9.91 -27.65
C ASN A 45 14.26 -10.11 -28.68
N ALA A 46 13.05 -9.63 -28.38
CA ALA A 46 11.94 -9.58 -29.33
C ALA A 46 11.98 -8.37 -30.27
N GLY A 47 12.96 -7.46 -30.12
CA GLY A 47 13.09 -6.25 -30.93
C GLY A 47 12.08 -5.15 -30.58
N PHE A 48 11.44 -5.22 -29.41
CA PHE A 48 10.43 -4.24 -28.99
C PHE A 48 11.11 -2.96 -28.51
N ASN A 49 10.59 -1.81 -28.96
CA ASN A 49 10.92 -0.51 -28.38
C ASN A 49 9.93 -0.13 -27.26
N ASN A 50 10.12 1.04 -26.62
CA ASN A 50 9.24 1.47 -25.53
C ASN A 50 7.77 1.68 -25.95
N ALA A 51 7.49 2.05 -27.20
CA ALA A 51 6.12 2.23 -27.69
C ALA A 51 5.40 0.88 -27.86
N ASP A 52 6.14 -0.16 -28.25
CA ASP A 52 5.60 -1.50 -28.52
C ASP A 52 5.20 -2.25 -27.24
N ARG A 53 5.67 -1.80 -26.07
CA ARG A 53 5.39 -2.42 -24.77
C ARG A 53 3.95 -2.22 -24.29
N ALA A 54 3.28 -1.16 -24.73
CA ALA A 54 1.97 -0.78 -24.21
C ALA A 54 0.89 -1.84 -24.51
N ALA A 55 0.97 -2.53 -25.66
CA ALA A 55 0.02 -3.57 -26.04
C ALA A 55 0.13 -4.84 -25.16
N PRO A 56 1.30 -5.50 -25.04
CA PRO A 56 1.44 -6.68 -24.19
C PRO A 56 1.25 -6.38 -22.70
N GLU A 57 1.68 -5.21 -22.20
CA GLU A 57 1.46 -4.83 -20.81
C GLU A 57 -0.04 -4.62 -20.51
N ARG A 58 -0.78 -4.02 -21.44
CA ARG A 58 -2.24 -3.88 -21.32
C ARG A 58 -2.94 -5.23 -21.36
N ASP A 59 -2.53 -6.11 -22.27
CA ASP A 59 -3.08 -7.47 -22.38
C ASP A 59 -2.88 -8.26 -21.08
N LEU A 60 -1.66 -8.23 -20.53
CA LEU A 60 -1.35 -8.84 -19.24
C LEU A 60 -2.24 -8.32 -18.11
N LEU A 61 -2.46 -7.01 -18.04
CA LEU A 61 -3.26 -6.38 -16.98
C LEU A 61 -4.76 -6.66 -17.10
N ILE A 62 -5.30 -6.73 -18.32
CA ILE A 62 -6.74 -6.88 -18.56
C ILE A 62 -7.15 -8.35 -18.57
N ASN A 63 -6.40 -9.19 -19.29
CA ASN A 63 -6.77 -10.58 -19.53
C ASN A 63 -6.13 -11.54 -18.52
N GLY A 64 -5.09 -11.09 -17.80
CA GLY A 64 -4.35 -11.93 -16.85
C GLY A 64 -3.54 -13.05 -17.52
N SER A 65 -3.45 -13.07 -18.86
CA SER A 65 -2.64 -14.00 -19.63
C SER A 65 -1.22 -13.48 -19.77
N ILE A 66 -0.23 -14.37 -19.70
CA ILE A 66 1.18 -14.01 -19.94
C ILE A 66 1.38 -13.80 -21.45
N PRO A 67 1.75 -12.57 -21.91
CA PRO A 67 2.01 -12.33 -23.33
C PRO A 67 3.21 -13.17 -23.81
N PRO A 68 3.22 -13.67 -25.07
CA PRO A 68 4.28 -14.52 -25.58
C PRO A 68 5.69 -13.92 -25.45
N VAL A 69 5.81 -12.60 -25.63
CA VAL A 69 7.09 -11.86 -25.47
C VAL A 69 7.65 -11.94 -24.04
N LEU A 70 6.80 -12.07 -23.03
CA LEU A 70 7.19 -12.16 -21.61
C LEU A 70 7.38 -13.61 -21.12
N GLN A 71 6.98 -14.62 -21.90
CA GLN A 71 7.12 -16.02 -21.53
C GLN A 71 8.56 -16.41 -21.12
N PRO A 72 9.62 -15.96 -21.83
CA PRO A 72 10.99 -16.26 -21.44
C PRO A 72 11.37 -15.64 -20.08
N ALA A 73 10.93 -14.41 -19.81
CA ALA A 73 11.16 -13.74 -18.53
C ALA A 73 10.46 -14.48 -17.39
N VAL A 74 9.17 -14.82 -17.54
CA VAL A 74 8.43 -15.58 -16.51
C VAL A 74 9.10 -16.92 -16.24
N THR A 75 9.54 -17.61 -17.30
CA THR A 75 10.26 -18.89 -17.15
C THR A 75 11.55 -18.70 -16.38
N ALA A 76 12.35 -17.68 -16.70
CA ALA A 76 13.60 -17.37 -15.99
C ALA A 76 13.35 -17.03 -14.51
N ILE A 77 12.34 -16.20 -14.23
CA ILE A 77 11.96 -15.81 -12.87
C ILE A 77 11.62 -17.04 -12.04
N LEU A 78 10.76 -17.93 -12.54
CA LEU A 78 10.29 -19.09 -11.79
C LEU A 78 11.34 -20.20 -11.65
N THR A 79 12.20 -20.38 -12.66
CA THR A 79 13.15 -21.51 -12.70
C THR A 79 14.56 -21.14 -12.21
N LYS A 80 14.92 -19.85 -12.17
CA LYS A 80 16.25 -19.38 -11.78
C LYS A 80 16.19 -18.40 -10.61
N THR A 81 15.43 -17.32 -10.76
CA THR A 81 15.43 -16.22 -9.79
C THR A 81 14.78 -16.62 -8.46
N VAL A 82 13.59 -17.22 -8.49
CA VAL A 82 12.89 -17.68 -7.29
C VAL A 82 13.71 -18.73 -6.50
N PRO A 83 14.27 -19.78 -7.13
CA PRO A 83 15.14 -20.72 -6.42
C PRO A 83 16.38 -20.07 -5.80
N MET A 84 17.00 -19.13 -6.50
CA MET A 84 18.15 -18.37 -5.97
C MET A 84 17.75 -17.60 -4.71
N ILE A 85 16.68 -16.81 -4.78
CA ILE A 85 16.18 -16.00 -3.66
C ILE A 85 15.72 -16.89 -2.49
N ARG A 86 15.13 -18.04 -2.78
CA ARG A 86 14.70 -19.02 -1.75
C ARG A 86 15.86 -19.50 -0.87
N ASN A 87 17.09 -19.54 -1.39
CA ASN A 87 18.26 -19.94 -0.60
C ASN A 87 18.74 -18.83 0.34
N GLU A 88 18.38 -17.58 0.06
CA GLU A 88 18.79 -16.40 0.82
C GLU A 88 17.69 -15.91 1.79
N ALA A 89 16.46 -16.40 1.61
CA ALA A 89 15.30 -16.11 2.45
C ALA A 89 14.92 -17.33 3.30
N ASN A 90 14.44 -17.10 4.52
CA ASN A 90 13.89 -18.18 5.36
C ASN A 90 12.39 -18.37 5.06
N PRO A 91 11.97 -19.43 4.34
CA PRO A 91 10.58 -19.57 3.93
C PRO A 91 9.64 -19.81 5.11
N MET A 92 10.11 -20.52 6.14
CA MET A 92 9.32 -20.78 7.35
C MET A 92 9.10 -19.48 8.14
N TYR A 93 10.14 -18.66 8.28
CA TYR A 93 10.02 -17.38 8.97
C TYR A 93 9.06 -16.43 8.25
N LEU A 94 9.11 -16.39 6.90
CA LEU A 94 8.16 -15.64 6.09
C LEU A 94 6.74 -16.19 6.27
N PHE A 95 6.54 -17.50 6.15
CA PHE A 95 5.21 -18.12 6.26
C PHE A 95 4.52 -17.87 7.61
N LEU A 96 5.30 -17.81 8.69
CA LEU A 96 4.77 -17.61 10.04
C LEU A 96 4.52 -16.13 10.41
N GLN A 97 4.89 -15.17 9.55
CA GLN A 97 4.60 -13.77 9.82
C GLN A 97 3.10 -13.46 9.76
N ASP A 98 2.71 -12.44 10.52
CA ASP A 98 1.34 -11.95 10.50
C ASP A 98 1.09 -11.03 9.29
N TYR A 99 0.42 -11.58 8.28
CA TYR A 99 -0.03 -10.85 7.10
C TYR A 99 -1.52 -10.55 7.10
N SER A 100 -2.22 -10.68 8.25
CA SER A 100 -3.67 -10.45 8.31
C SER A 100 -4.06 -9.06 7.82
N TRP A 101 -3.16 -8.09 7.98
CA TRP A 101 -3.32 -6.72 7.52
C TRP A 101 -3.34 -6.54 6.00
N LEU A 102 -2.69 -7.45 5.26
CA LEU A 102 -2.70 -7.43 3.79
C LEU A 102 -4.05 -7.86 3.22
N GLY A 103 -4.85 -8.61 3.99
CA GLY A 103 -6.14 -9.13 3.52
C GLY A 103 -6.01 -10.08 2.32
N VAL A 104 -4.86 -10.76 2.18
CA VAL A 104 -4.59 -11.67 1.06
C VAL A 104 -5.14 -13.05 1.39
N GLY A 105 -6.12 -13.49 0.60
CA GLY A 105 -6.78 -14.78 0.76
C GLY A 105 -7.98 -14.76 1.71
N ASP A 106 -8.51 -15.94 2.00
CA ASP A 106 -9.75 -16.14 2.76
C ASP A 106 -9.47 -16.63 4.20
N ASP A 107 -8.35 -16.22 4.79
CA ASP A 107 -7.99 -16.65 6.14
C ASP A 107 -8.82 -15.91 7.20
N LYS A 108 -9.30 -16.65 8.21
CA LYS A 108 -10.13 -16.09 9.29
C LYS A 108 -9.42 -14.98 10.07
N ARG A 109 -8.08 -14.96 10.10
CA ARG A 109 -7.32 -13.96 10.84
C ARG A 109 -7.39 -12.62 10.11
N ALA A 110 -7.23 -12.59 8.78
CA ALA A 110 -7.46 -11.43 7.94
C ALA A 110 -8.91 -10.93 8.02
N ASP A 111 -9.90 -11.83 8.05
CA ASP A 111 -11.30 -11.44 8.28
C ASP A 111 -11.45 -10.73 9.62
N LEU A 112 -10.98 -11.33 10.72
CA LEU A 112 -11.05 -10.72 12.05
C LEU A 112 -10.29 -9.40 12.12
N PHE A 113 -9.15 -9.29 11.42
CA PHE A 113 -8.40 -8.06 11.31
C PHE A 113 -9.23 -6.97 10.62
N ARG A 114 -9.86 -7.26 9.48
CA ARG A 114 -10.72 -6.31 8.73
C ARG A 114 -11.93 -5.82 9.54
N HIS A 115 -12.45 -6.62 10.47
CA HIS A 115 -13.53 -6.22 11.35
C HIS A 115 -13.07 -5.33 12.52
N LYS A 116 -11.78 -5.39 12.89
CA LYS A 116 -11.21 -4.67 14.03
C LYS A 116 -10.42 -3.43 13.64
N TYR A 117 -9.85 -3.42 12.45
CA TYR A 117 -8.91 -2.40 12.02
C TYR A 117 -9.12 -2.00 10.56
N GLU A 118 -8.96 -0.71 10.30
CA GLU A 118 -8.65 -0.17 8.98
C GLU A 118 -7.18 0.28 8.95
N ILE A 119 -6.59 0.39 7.76
CA ILE A 119 -5.21 0.87 7.61
C ILE A 119 -5.24 2.27 7.01
N ASP A 120 -4.64 3.23 7.70
CA ASP A 120 -4.41 4.55 7.15
C ASP A 120 -3.37 4.45 6.03
N ILE A 121 -3.79 4.67 4.80
CA ILE A 121 -2.94 4.46 3.62
C ILE A 121 -1.78 5.46 3.53
N LEU A 122 -1.89 6.62 4.19
CA LEU A 122 -0.89 7.68 4.15
C LEU A 122 0.10 7.54 5.29
N ARG A 123 -0.40 7.31 6.50
CA ARG A 123 0.42 7.18 7.71
C ARG A 123 0.96 5.77 7.90
N LYS A 124 0.41 4.78 7.22
CA LYS A 124 0.72 3.35 7.38
C LYS A 124 0.52 2.89 8.83
N VAL A 125 -0.56 3.35 9.47
CA VAL A 125 -0.91 2.98 10.85
C VAL A 125 -2.28 2.34 10.90
N LEU A 126 -2.50 1.52 11.92
CA LEU A 126 -3.79 0.89 12.19
C LEU A 126 -4.76 1.91 12.79
N ILE A 127 -5.98 1.92 12.26
CA ILE A 127 -7.14 2.65 12.74
C ILE A 127 -8.06 1.62 13.39
N PRO A 128 -8.16 1.56 14.74
CA PRO A 128 -9.11 0.67 15.40
C PRO A 128 -10.55 1.07 15.05
N LEU A 129 -11.38 0.09 14.70
CA LEU A 129 -12.80 0.27 14.37
C LEU A 129 -13.72 0.25 15.60
N ASP A 130 -13.18 -0.07 16.78
CA ASP A 130 -13.94 -0.07 18.03
C ASP A 130 -14.38 1.36 18.41
N GLU A 131 -15.69 1.55 18.55
CA GLU A 131 -16.36 2.79 18.93
C GLU A 131 -15.94 3.33 20.31
N SER A 132 -15.28 2.49 21.12
CA SER A 132 -14.90 2.77 22.51
C SER A 132 -13.77 3.80 22.67
N ARG A 133 -13.05 4.18 21.60
CA ARG A 133 -12.09 5.29 21.63
C ARG A 133 -12.74 6.56 21.10
N GLY A 134 -12.85 7.56 21.99
CA GLY A 134 -13.60 8.79 21.79
C GLY A 134 -13.40 9.53 20.45
N ALA A 135 -14.48 10.18 20.05
CA ALA A 135 -14.66 11.04 18.87
C ALA A 135 -14.24 10.39 17.54
N VAL A 136 -15.24 9.98 16.76
CA VAL A 136 -15.11 9.62 15.33
C VAL A 136 -14.32 10.71 14.62
N ARG A 137 -13.05 10.43 14.30
CA ARG A 137 -12.19 11.39 13.60
C ARG A 137 -12.61 11.49 12.14
N PRO A 138 -12.72 12.68 11.55
CA PRO A 138 -13.04 12.81 10.14
C PRO A 138 -12.09 11.95 9.30
N SER A 139 -12.64 11.12 8.42
CA SER A 139 -11.86 10.23 7.56
C SER A 139 -12.24 10.43 6.10
N ARG A 140 -11.24 10.28 5.24
CA ARG A 140 -11.35 10.35 3.80
C ARG A 140 -11.26 8.96 3.23
N ARG A 141 -12.09 8.64 2.25
CA ARG A 141 -12.06 7.40 1.48
C ARG A 141 -11.85 7.72 0.01
N CYS A 142 -10.92 7.02 -0.63
CA CYS A 142 -10.67 7.20 -2.06
C CYS A 142 -11.83 6.64 -2.87
N VAL A 143 -12.34 7.41 -3.83
CA VAL A 143 -13.43 6.95 -4.71
C VAL A 143 -12.99 5.88 -5.72
N ARG A 144 -11.67 5.71 -5.95
CA ARG A 144 -11.12 4.75 -6.91
C ARG A 144 -10.74 3.42 -6.27
N CYS A 145 -9.93 3.45 -5.21
CA CYS A 145 -9.41 2.23 -4.57
C CYS A 145 -9.97 1.99 -3.16
N CYS A 146 -10.90 2.82 -2.69
CA CYS A 146 -11.52 2.70 -1.37
C CYS A 146 -10.56 2.77 -0.17
N ALA A 147 -9.29 3.11 -0.38
CA ALA A 147 -8.31 3.33 0.68
C ALA A 147 -8.71 4.50 1.58
N ILE A 148 -8.27 4.48 2.83
CA ILE A 148 -8.77 5.38 3.88
C ILE A 148 -7.61 6.14 4.51
N SER A 149 -7.86 7.38 4.89
CA SER A 149 -6.96 8.17 5.72
C SER A 149 -7.75 8.97 6.73
N GLU A 150 -7.36 8.89 8.01
CA GLU A 150 -7.92 9.81 9.01
C GLU A 150 -7.29 11.19 8.87
N GLU A 151 -8.10 12.22 9.04
CA GLU A 151 -7.60 13.57 9.18
C GLU A 151 -6.96 13.74 10.56
N ILE A 152 -5.68 14.13 10.56
CA ILE A 152 -5.03 14.62 11.77
C ILE A 152 -4.83 16.12 11.62
N PRO A 153 -5.29 16.94 12.59
CA PRO A 153 -4.94 18.34 12.62
C PRO A 153 -3.41 18.47 12.77
N PRO A 154 -2.75 19.24 11.88
CA PRO A 154 -1.30 19.38 11.92
C PRO A 154 -0.87 20.00 13.25
N LYS A 155 0.10 19.36 13.92
CA LYS A 155 0.61 19.79 15.24
C LYS A 155 1.51 21.03 15.18
N SER A 156 1.89 21.49 13.99
CA SER A 156 2.77 22.66 13.80
C SER A 156 2.52 23.36 12.47
N MET A 157 2.90 24.64 12.37
CA MET A 157 2.82 25.41 11.12
C MET A 157 3.72 24.87 10.00
N ALA A 158 4.85 24.25 10.36
CA ALA A 158 5.70 23.54 9.41
C ALA A 158 4.96 22.31 8.84
N ALA A 159 4.26 21.56 9.70
CA ALA A 159 3.43 20.44 9.28
C ALA A 159 2.28 20.91 8.38
N VAL A 160 1.63 22.05 8.67
CA VAL A 160 0.62 22.67 7.78
C VAL A 160 1.19 22.95 6.39
N LYS A 161 2.37 23.61 6.32
CA LYS A 161 3.02 23.95 5.04
C LYS A 161 3.41 22.72 4.24
N MET A 162 3.94 21.69 4.91
CA MET A 162 4.22 20.39 4.29
C MET A 162 2.94 19.72 3.78
N LEU A 163 1.90 19.63 4.62
CA LEU A 163 0.60 19.07 4.25
C LEU A 163 0.08 19.73 2.96
N MET A 164 0.01 21.07 2.94
CA MET A 164 -0.51 21.84 1.80
C MET A 164 0.28 21.66 0.50
N ARG A 165 1.57 21.30 0.61
CA ARG A 165 2.45 21.03 -0.54
C ARG A 165 2.39 19.58 -1.03
N THR A 166 1.81 18.67 -0.24
CA THR A 166 1.82 17.25 -0.58
C THR A 166 0.60 16.91 -1.45
N ALA A 167 0.85 16.43 -2.69
CA ALA A 167 -0.21 16.02 -3.63
C ALA A 167 -1.16 14.97 -3.05
N VAL A 168 -0.65 14.18 -2.09
CA VAL A 168 -1.33 13.10 -1.39
C VAL A 168 -2.54 13.58 -0.56
N LEU A 169 -2.59 14.85 -0.16
CA LEU A 169 -3.80 15.42 0.44
C LEU A 169 -4.91 15.74 -0.56
N ARG A 170 -4.54 15.96 -1.83
CA ARG A 170 -5.49 16.28 -2.91
C ARG A 170 -6.04 15.02 -3.55
N ALA A 171 -5.19 14.01 -3.74
CA ALA A 171 -5.55 12.72 -4.32
C ALA A 171 -4.90 11.56 -3.57
N CYS A 172 -5.53 10.40 -3.60
CA CYS A 172 -5.00 9.16 -3.06
C CYS A 172 -3.70 8.75 -3.76
N THR A 173 -2.94 7.85 -3.14
CA THR A 173 -1.73 7.24 -3.72
C THR A 173 -1.99 6.56 -5.08
N CYS A 174 -3.23 6.17 -5.38
CA CYS A 174 -3.63 5.63 -6.69
C CYS A 174 -4.05 6.71 -7.72
N GLY A 175 -3.96 7.99 -7.36
CA GLY A 175 -4.41 9.13 -8.17
C GLY A 175 -5.91 9.43 -8.10
N GLY A 176 -6.72 8.62 -7.40
CA GLY A 176 -8.16 8.87 -7.24
C GLY A 176 -8.47 9.98 -6.25
N MET A 177 -9.61 10.67 -6.41
CA MET A 177 -10.04 11.74 -5.50
C MET A 177 -10.49 11.20 -4.14
N TRP A 178 -10.33 12.04 -3.11
CA TRP A 178 -10.84 11.77 -1.76
C TRP A 178 -12.30 12.18 -1.63
N SER A 179 -13.10 11.35 -0.96
CA SER A 179 -14.45 11.66 -0.49
C SER A 179 -14.50 11.55 1.04
N MET A 180 -15.32 12.36 1.71
CA MET A 180 -15.48 12.25 3.17
C MET A 180 -16.29 11.01 3.52
N SER A 181 -15.68 10.04 4.21
CA SER A 181 -16.26 8.71 4.44
C SER A 181 -17.22 8.66 5.62
N ASN A 182 -17.06 9.52 6.62
CA ASN A 182 -17.83 9.50 7.88
C ASN A 182 -18.56 10.82 8.19
N ALA A 183 -18.86 11.61 7.15
CA ALA A 183 -19.59 12.86 7.30
C ALA A 183 -21.01 12.68 7.89
N SER A 184 -21.61 11.50 7.73
CA SER A 184 -22.90 11.11 8.35
C SER A 184 -22.78 10.84 9.86
N ASN A 185 -21.72 10.17 10.30
CA ASN A 185 -21.49 9.87 11.72
C ASN A 185 -21.09 11.11 12.54
N LEU A 186 -20.51 12.12 11.89
CA LEU A 186 -20.27 13.45 12.49
C LEU A 186 -21.56 14.29 12.63
N ARG A 187 -22.62 13.95 11.88
CA ARG A 187 -23.93 14.62 11.90
C ARG A 187 -24.91 14.03 12.92
N GLY A 188 -24.44 13.23 13.87
CA GLY A 188 -25.24 12.73 15.01
C GLY A 188 -25.60 13.77 16.08
N SER A 189 -25.23 15.06 15.90
CA SER A 189 -25.49 16.11 16.90
C SER A 189 -26.23 17.36 16.35
N THR A 190 -26.85 17.31 15.17
CA THR A 190 -27.74 18.41 14.78
C THR A 190 -28.81 17.93 13.82
N THR A 191 -30.03 17.82 14.35
CA THR A 191 -31.26 17.82 13.57
C THR A 191 -31.22 18.97 12.57
N LEU A 192 -31.17 18.67 11.28
CA LEU A 192 -31.46 19.66 10.24
C LEU A 192 -32.92 19.51 9.81
N PRO A 193 -33.63 20.63 9.61
CA PRO A 193 -35.07 20.63 9.43
C PRO A 193 -35.45 20.30 7.99
N GLY A 194 -36.49 19.49 7.84
CA GLY A 194 -37.46 19.58 6.75
C GLY A 194 -36.97 19.16 5.37
N TRP A 195 -36.98 17.86 5.10
CA TRP A 195 -37.35 17.35 3.78
C TRP A 195 -38.41 16.27 3.94
N ARG A 196 -39.61 16.57 3.44
CA ARG A 196 -40.77 15.68 3.35
C ARG A 196 -40.39 14.39 2.61
N GLN A 197 -40.67 13.23 3.19
CA GLN A 197 -40.74 11.98 2.43
C GLN A 197 -42.11 11.88 1.74
N PRO A 198 -42.20 11.34 0.50
CA PRO A 198 -43.46 10.98 -0.11
C PRO A 198 -43.91 9.60 0.40
N GLY A 199 -45.17 9.51 0.84
CA GLY A 199 -45.82 8.30 1.35
C GLY A 199 -46.57 8.58 2.64
#